data_AF-A0A2D8M1A7-F1
#
_entry.id   AF-A0A2D8M1A7-F1
#
_cell.length_a   1.000
_cell.length_b   1.000
_cell.length_c   1.000
_cell.angle_alpha   90.00
_cell.angle_beta   90.00
_cell.angle_gamma   90.00
#
_symmetry.space_group_name_H-M   'P 1'
#
loop_
_entity.id
_entity.type
_entity.pdbx_description
1 polymer ?
#
loop_
_entity_poly.entity_id
_entity_poly.type
_entity_poly.pdbx_seq_one_letter_code
_entity_poly.pdbx_strand_id
1 'polypeptide(L)' 'MEFEDFDNGVLYLRMRGACAGCPSSSMTLKAGIENMMKHYVPEVMEVRAADAL' A
#
# COMPACT_ATOMS: atom_id res chain seq x y z
N MET A 1 -0.51 7.21 6.88
CA MET A 1 0.01 5.98 6.25
C MET A 1 1.29 5.65 6.96
N GLU A 2 1.41 4.43 7.46
CA GLU A 2 2.57 3.99 8.24
C GLU A 2 3.10 2.70 7.64
N PHE A 3 4.43 2.57 7.59
CA PHE A 3 5.09 1.32 7.23
C PHE A 3 4.89 0.31 8.35
N GLU A 4 4.55 -0.93 7.99
CA GLU A 4 4.37 -2.02 8.94
C GLU A 4 5.39 -3.14 8.72
N ASP A 5 5.51 -3.62 7.48
CA ASP A 5 6.44 -4.71 7.15
C ASP A 5 6.84 -4.69 5.66
N PHE A 6 7.93 -5.37 5.33
CA PHE A 6 8.33 -5.67 3.96
C PHE A 6 8.92 -7.07 3.87
N ASP A 7 8.18 -7.97 3.23
CA ASP A 7 8.56 -9.37 3.09
C ASP A 7 8.37 -9.86 1.65
N ASN A 8 9.37 -10.54 1.09
CA ASN A 8 9.33 -11.15 -0.23
C ASN A 8 8.81 -10.22 -1.36
N GLY A 9 9.18 -8.94 -1.31
CA GLY A 9 8.75 -7.94 -2.29
C GLY A 9 7.34 -7.37 -2.03
N VAL A 10 6.69 -7.74 -0.94
CA VAL A 10 5.37 -7.23 -0.54
C VAL A 10 5.53 -6.17 0.55
N LEU A 11 5.11 -4.94 0.26
CA LEU A 11 5.14 -3.83 1.19
C LEU A 11 3.80 -3.69 1.92
N TYR A 12 3.81 -3.85 3.24
CA TYR A 12 2.64 -3.74 4.10
C TYR A 12 2.56 -2.33 4.69
N LEU A 13 1.46 -1.65 4.39
CA LEU A 13 1.20 -0.29 4.83
C LEU A 13 -0.11 -0.22 5.61
N ARG A 14 -0.08 0.46 6.75
CA ARG A 14 -1.28 0.83 7.48
C ARG A 14 -1.87 2.11 6.90
N MET A 15 -3.03 1.99 6.28
CA MET A 15 -3.71 3.14 5.64
C MET A 15 -4.51 3.89 6.70
N ARG A 16 -4.24 5.19 6.91
CA ARG A 16 -4.96 6.04 7.88
C ARG A 16 -5.69 7.17 7.13
N GLY A 17 -6.91 7.51 7.56
CA GLY A 17 -7.68 8.66 7.07
C GLY A 17 -8.84 8.31 6.11
N ALA A 18 -9.30 9.29 5.32
CA ALA A 18 -10.45 9.15 4.41
C ALA A 18 -10.32 8.02 3.37
N CYS A 19 -9.09 7.58 3.11
CA CYS A 19 -8.77 6.48 2.20
C CYS A 19 -8.90 5.09 2.84
N ALA A 20 -9.28 4.98 4.11
CA ALA A 20 -9.63 3.72 4.76
C ALA A 20 -11.14 3.42 4.72
N GLY A 21 -11.98 4.43 4.51
CA GLY A 21 -13.46 4.31 4.62
C GLY A 21 -14.22 4.24 3.29
N CYS A 22 -13.56 4.48 2.16
CA CYS A 22 -14.17 4.39 0.83
C CYS A 22 -13.42 3.33 0.00
N PRO A 23 -14.05 2.20 -0.37
CA PRO A 23 -13.37 1.11 -1.07
C PRO A 23 -12.83 1.53 -2.44
N SER A 24 -13.52 2.45 -3.13
CA SER A 24 -13.07 3.00 -4.42
C SER A 24 -11.81 3.88 -4.28
N SER A 25 -11.77 4.74 -3.26
CA SER A 25 -10.60 5.59 -2.99
C SER A 25 -9.42 4.78 -2.45
N SER A 26 -9.68 3.72 -1.69
CA SER A 26 -8.66 2.78 -1.18
C SER A 26 -7.94 2.09 -2.34
N MET A 27 -8.70 1.62 -3.32
CA MET A 27 -8.17 0.91 -4.49
C MET A 27 -7.32 1.83 -5.38
N THR A 28 -7.82 3.03 -5.68
CA THR A 28 -7.10 4.02 -6.48
C THR A 28 -5.81 4.47 -5.79
N LEU A 29 -5.86 4.74 -4.48
CA LEU A 29 -4.69 5.14 -3.71
C LEU A 29 -3.63 4.04 -3.65
N LYS A 30 -4.05 2.79 -3.38
CA LYS A 30 -3.17 1.62 -3.36
C LYS A 30 -2.42 1.47 -4.68
N ALA A 31 -3.13 1.58 -5.81
CA ALA A 31 -2.51 1.51 -7.14
C ALA A 31 -1.50 2.64 -7.39
N GLY A 32 -1.82 3.87 -6.99
CA GLY A 32 -0.90 5.00 -7.11
C GLY A 32 0.39 4.80 -6.32
N ILE A 33 0.27 4.33 -5.07
CA ILE A 33 1.43 4.06 -4.20
C ILE A 33 2.25 2.90 -4.75
N GLU A 34 1.60 1.83 -5.21
CA GLU A 34 2.31 0.66 -5.75
C GLU A 34 3.14 1.06 -6.99
N ASN A 35 2.59 1.86 -7.90
CA ASN A 35 3.33 2.36 -9.05
C ASN A 35 4.51 3.27 -8.64
N MET A 36 4.29 4.15 -7.66
CA MET A 36 5.33 5.05 -7.17
C MET A 36 6.46 4.24 -6.50
N MET A 37 6.12 3.27 -5.65
CA MET A 37 7.10 2.43 -4.99
C MET A 37 7.88 1.57 -5.97
N LYS A 38 7.22 0.95 -6.97
CA LYS A 38 7.92 0.22 -8.05
C LYS A 38 8.92 1.09 -8.82
N HIS A 39 8.63 2.39 -8.95
CA HIS A 39 9.51 3.33 -9.64
C HIS A 39 10.76 3.69 -8.81
N TYR A 40 10.58 4.00 -7.51
CA TYR A 40 11.69 4.42 -6.65
C TYR A 40 12.41 3.27 -5.95
N VAL A 41 11.72 2.15 -5.73
CA VAL A 41 12.18 0.95 -5.04
C VAL A 41 11.77 -0.27 -5.86
N PRO A 42 12.57 -0.65 -6.88
CA PRO A 42 12.22 -1.73 -7.82
C PRO A 42 12.01 -3.11 -7.18
N GLU A 43 12.48 -3.31 -5.95
CA GLU A 43 12.30 -4.53 -5.16
C GLU A 43 10.84 -4.70 -4.66
N VAL A 44 10.05 -3.62 -4.67
CA VAL A 44 8.63 -3.66 -4.32
C VAL A 44 7.84 -4.24 -5.49
N MET A 45 7.25 -5.41 -5.28
CA MET A 45 6.43 -6.13 -6.26
C MET A 45 4.93 -5.89 -6.02
N GLU A 46 4.51 -5.68 -4.78
CA GLU A 46 3.12 -5.49 -4.39
C GLU A 46 3.01 -4.59 -3.15
N VAL A 47 1.94 -3.80 -3.05
CA VAL A 47 1.57 -3.10 -1.80
C VAL A 47 0.31 -3.73 -1.21
N ARG A 48 0.25 -3.95 0.11
CA ARG A 48 -0.94 -4.46 0.81
C ARG A 48 -1.30 -3.59 2.00
N ALA A 49 -2.60 -3.50 2.28
CA ALA A 49 -3.06 -2.91 3.53
C ALA A 49 -2.82 -3.92 4.67
N ALA A 50 -2.25 -3.46 5.77
CA ALA A 50 -1.94 -4.32 6.91
C ALA A 50 -3.19 -4.68 7.75
N ASP A 51 -4.22 -3.85 7.67
CA ASP A 51 -5.48 -3.96 8.44
C ASP A 51 -6.53 -4.92 7.82
N ALA A 52 -6.13 -5.81 6.91
CA ALA A 52 -7.01 -6.87 6.38
C ALA A 52 -7.02 -8.08 7.34
N LEU A 53 -7.73 -7.96 8.47
CA LEU A 53 -8.07 -9.06 9.37
C LEU A 53 -9.54 -9.00 9.78
#